data_AF-A0AA42W6C1-F1
#
_entry.id   AF-A0AA42W6C1-F1
#
_cell.length_a   1.000
_cell.length_b   1.000
_cell.length_c   1.000
_cell.angle_alpha   90.00
_cell.angle_beta   90.00
_cell.angle_gamma   90.00
#
_symmetry.space_group_name_H-M   'P 1'
#
loop_
_entity.id
_entity.type
_entity.pdbx_description
1 polymer ?
#
loop_
_entity_poly.entity_id
_entity_poly.type
_entity_poly.pdbx_seq_one_letter_code
_entity_poly.pdbx_strand_id
1 'polypeptide(L)' 'MKIPTPQYRCPLGRLLPQATDLDAIKERGSRDQHILVVSPDDERLDWMERELVRQIGERLYGAGGRRHG' A
#
# COMPACT_ATOMS: atom_id res chain seq x y z
N MET A 1 -3.40 -15.01 -5.65
CA MET A 1 -3.08 -13.71 -6.28
C MET A 1 -1.75 -13.87 -7.02
N LYS A 2 -1.71 -13.76 -8.36
CA LYS A 2 -0.44 -13.79 -9.11
C LYS A 2 0.15 -12.39 -9.06
N ILE A 3 1.17 -12.18 -8.24
CA ILE A 3 1.90 -10.91 -8.20
C ILE A 3 2.79 -10.88 -9.45
N PRO A 4 2.55 -10.00 -10.42
CA PRO A 4 3.42 -9.91 -11.59
C PRO A 4 4.81 -9.45 -11.13
N THR A 5 5.85 -10.13 -11.60
CA THR A 5 7.24 -9.74 -11.36
C THR A 5 7.46 -8.34 -11.95
N PRO A 6 7.87 -7.34 -11.15
CA PRO A 6 8.09 -6.00 -11.66
C PRO A 6 9.26 -6.03 -12.64
N GLN A 7 8.97 -5.87 -13.94
CA GLN A 7 9.98 -5.66 -14.95
C GLN A 7 10.49 -4.22 -14.81
N TYR A 8 11.52 -4.02 -13.98
CA TYR A 8 12.20 -2.73 -13.90
C TYR A 8 12.83 -2.40 -15.26
N ARG A 9 12.36 -1.31 -15.87
CA ARG A 9 12.72 -0.90 -17.23
C ARG A 9 14.04 -0.10 -17.30
N CYS A 10 14.77 0.04 -16.20
CA CYS A 10 16.00 0.85 -16.17
C CYS A 10 17.23 0.02 -16.62
N PRO A 11 17.98 0.45 -17.65
CA PRO A 11 19.22 -0.23 -18.07
C PRO A 11 20.29 -0.29 -16.96
N LEU A 12 20.27 0.69 -16.06
CA LEU A 12 21.20 0.79 -14.93
C LEU A 12 20.93 -0.20 -13.80
N GLY A 13 19.71 -0.75 -13.71
CA GLY A 13 19.36 -1.72 -12.66
C GLY A 13 20.19 -3.00 -12.74
N ARG A 14 20.65 -3.37 -13.94
CA ARG A 14 21.52 -4.54 -14.17
C ARG A 14 22.95 -4.35 -13.63
N LEU A 15 23.36 -3.09 -13.44
CA LEU A 15 24.70 -2.73 -12.94
C LEU A 15 24.72 -2.61 -11.41
N LEU A 16 23.58 -2.75 -10.73
CA LEU A 16 23.55 -2.77 -9.27
C LEU A 16 24.24 -4.07 -8.79
N PRO A 17 25.29 -3.97 -7.95
CA PRO A 17 26.05 -5.13 -7.49
C PRO A 17 25.21 -6.14 -6.70
N GLN A 18 24.07 -5.69 -6.14
CA GLN A 18 23.17 -6.48 -5.31
C GLN A 18 21.73 -6.15 -5.66
N ALA A 19 20.90 -7.19 -5.77
CA ALA A 19 19.45 -7.02 -5.93
C ALA A 19 18.90 -6.30 -4.69
N THR A 20 18.27 -5.16 -4.91
CA THR A 20 17.64 -4.41 -3.84
C THR A 20 16.36 -5.10 -3.39
N ASP A 21 16.25 -5.39 -2.09
CA ASP A 21 15.02 -5.91 -1.51
C ASP A 21 13.97 -4.79 -1.43
N LEU A 22 13.14 -4.73 -2.47
CA LEU A 22 12.09 -3.73 -2.61
C LEU A 22 11.01 -3.86 -1.55
N ASP A 23 10.70 -5.09 -1.11
CA ASP A 23 9.67 -5.32 -0.11
C ASP A 23 10.14 -4.81 1.25
N ALA A 24 11.40 -5.07 1.63
CA ALA A 24 11.99 -4.51 2.84
C ALA A 24 12.09 -2.97 2.80
N ILE A 25 12.32 -2.36 1.63
CA ILE A 25 12.29 -0.89 1.48
C ILE A 25 10.88 -0.35 1.68
N LYS A 26 9.87 -0.98 1.07
CA LYS A 26 8.47 -0.56 1.20
C LYS A 26 7.95 -0.74 2.62
N GLU A 27 8.31 -1.84 3.28
CA GLU A 27 7.96 -2.08 4.67
C GLU A 27 8.58 -1.03 5.60
N ARG A 28 9.90 -0.78 5.48
CA ARG A 28 10.59 0.28 6.24
C ARG A 28 9.96 1.64 5.99
N GLY A 29 9.78 2.01 4.73
CA GLY A 29 9.19 3.29 4.36
C GLY A 29 7.78 3.47 4.93
N SER A 30 6.98 2.40 4.95
CA SER A 30 5.65 2.44 5.55
C SER A 30 5.72 2.60 7.08
N ARG A 31 6.59 1.83 7.74
CA ARG A 31 6.75 1.87 9.20
C ARG A 31 7.30 3.21 9.70
N ASP A 32 8.36 3.71 9.08
CA ASP A 32 9.06 4.93 9.51
C ASP A 32 8.22 6.19 9.29
N GLN A 33 7.34 6.18 8.29
CA GLN A 33 6.42 7.28 7.99
C GLN A 33 5.05 7.11 8.65
N HIS A 34 4.87 6.08 9.48
CA HIS A 34 3.59 5.74 10.12
C HIS A 34 2.44 5.55 9.12
N ILE A 35 2.74 4.99 7.95
CA ILE A 35 1.77 4.64 6.91
C ILE A 35 1.32 3.20 7.14
N LEU A 36 0.02 3.03 7.32
CA LEU A 36 -0.62 1.71 7.39
C LEU A 36 -1.36 1.42 6.09
N VAL A 37 -0.95 0.34 5.40
CA VAL A 37 -1.67 -0.19 4.23
C VAL A 37 -2.47 -1.40 4.69
N VAL A 38 -3.78 -1.28 4.65
CA VAL A 38 -4.70 -2.32 5.12
C VAL A 38 -5.78 -2.58 4.07
N SER A 39 -6.12 -3.85 3.87
CA SER A 39 -7.28 -4.23 3.05
C SER A 39 -8.56 -4.05 3.87
N PRO A 40 -9.65 -3.50 3.32
CA PRO A 40 -10.92 -3.43 4.02
C PRO A 40 -11.48 -4.82 4.38
N ASP A 41 -11.03 -5.86 3.67
CA ASP A 41 -11.44 -7.25 3.89
C ASP A 41 -10.40 -8.08 4.68
N ASP A 42 -9.43 -7.43 5.35
CA ASP A 42 -8.38 -8.13 6.11
C ASP A 42 -8.98 -9.00 7.23
N GLU A 43 -8.71 -10.31 7.18
CA GLU A 43 -9.29 -11.28 8.11
C GLU A 43 -8.89 -11.06 9.58
N ARG A 44 -7.75 -10.38 9.80
CA ARG A 44 -7.22 -10.07 11.12
C ARG A 44 -7.98 -8.95 11.83
N LEU A 45 -8.74 -8.16 11.07
CA LEU A 45 -9.60 -7.12 11.61
C LEU A 45 -10.97 -7.70 11.98
N ASP A 46 -11.52 -7.26 13.10
CA ASP A 46 -12.90 -7.52 13.45
C ASP A 46 -13.87 -6.76 12.52
N TRP A 47 -15.16 -7.09 12.60
CA TRP A 47 -16.17 -6.48 11.73
C TRP A 47 -16.24 -4.95 11.86
N MET A 48 -16.09 -4.43 13.08
CA MET A 48 -16.15 -2.99 13.35
C MET A 48 -14.91 -2.29 12.78
N GLU A 49 -13.72 -2.88 12.94
CA GLU A 49 -12.47 -2.37 12.40
C GLU A 49 -12.50 -2.32 10.85
N ARG A 50 -13.02 -3.37 10.20
CA ARG A 50 -13.20 -3.39 8.74
C ARG A 50 -14.14 -2.28 8.27
N GLU A 51 -15.26 -2.10 8.96
CA GLU A 51 -16.23 -1.06 8.62
C GLU A 51 -15.64 0.34 8.82
N LEU A 52 -14.86 0.56 9.88
CA LEU A 52 -14.14 1.82 10.10
C LEU A 52 -13.16 2.13 8.96
N VAL A 53 -12.34 1.15 8.56
CA VAL A 53 -11.40 1.28 7.44
C VAL A 53 -12.16 1.61 6.15
N ARG A 54 -13.27 0.92 5.88
CA ARG A 54 -14.13 1.15 4.71
C ARG A 54 -14.71 2.57 4.69
N GLN A 55 -15.25 3.03 5.82
CA GLN A 55 -15.81 4.38 5.94
C GLN A 55 -14.76 5.47 5.75
N ILE A 56 -13.56 5.29 6.33
CA ILE A 56 -12.44 6.21 6.13
C ILE A 56 -12.03 6.23 4.66
N GLY A 57 -11.90 5.06 4.02
CA GLY A 57 -11.58 4.92 2.61
C GLY A 57 -12.58 5.63 1.71
N GLU A 58 -13.88 5.39 1.90
CA GLU A 58 -14.97 6.05 1.17
C GLU A 58 -14.99 7.56 1.40
N ARG A 59 -14.70 8.03 2.62
CA ARG A 59 -14.62 9.47 2.93
C ARG A 59 -13.45 10.16 2.22
N LEU A 60 -12.30 9.48 2.14
CA LEU A 60 -11.07 10.05 1.57
C LEU A 60 -11.00 9.91 0.04
N TYR A 61 -11.53 8.82 -0.51
CA TYR A 61 -11.35 8.42 -1.91
C TYR A 61 -12.65 8.05 -2.66
N GLY A 62 -13.79 7.96 -1.96
CA GLY A 62 -15.07 7.59 -2.56
C GLY A 62 -15.69 8.69 -3.43
N ALA A 63 -16.69 8.32 -4.23
CA ALA A 63 -17.31 9.18 -5.24
C ALA A 63 -18.18 10.33 -4.68
N GLY A 64 -18.39 10.40 -3.36
CA GLY A 64 -19.34 11.31 -2.69
C GLY A 64 -18.73 12.27 -1.66
N GLY A 65 -17.41 12.32 -1.51
CA GLY A 65 -16.75 13.26 -0.59
C GLY A 65 -16.57 14.63 -1.24
N ARG A 66 -17.37 15.61 -0.81
CA ARG A 66 -17.22 17.02 -1.18
C ARG A 66 -15.75 17.43 -1.11
N ARG A 67 -15.21 17.90 -2.25
CA ARG A 67 -13.99 18.71 -2.31
C ARG A 67 -14.22 19.95 -1.44
N HIS A 68 -13.95 19.86 -0.15
CA HIS A 68 -13.77 21.03 0.67
C HIS A 68 -12.38 21.56 0.35
N GLY A 69 -12.36 22.61 -0.47
CA GLY A 69 -11.22 23.52 -0.51
C GLY A 69 -11.08 24.28 0.80
#